data_AF-A0A7H0GTK9-F1
#
_entry.id   AF-A0A7H0GTK9-F1
#
_cell.length_a   1.000
_cell.length_b   1.000
_cell.length_c   1.000
_cell.angle_alpha   90.00
_cell.angle_beta   90.00
_cell.angle_gamma   90.00
#
_symmetry.space_group_name_H-M   'P 1'
#
loop_
_entity.id
_entity.type
_entity.pdbx_description
1 polymer ?
#
loop_
_entity_poly.entity_id
_entity_poly.type
_entity_poly.pdbx_seq_one_letter_code
_entity_poly.pdbx_strand_id
1 'polypeptide(L)'
;MDRAGFSTFEWPALCPGSNRGGGNDLYTINPATGDTDYVSHVPVIVDSDDPGFDFDPITDRLRVVSSSGQNLSINPSDGTATVERPLTPPDLGIYTAAYSNNFTGTPTSTLYVMGRVSGSQGNFPTVGTLYQQMPPQEGTLVRVGDLGIPAVLTGSFDIGGTTNTGYAILNAAGNSALYKVDLATGQVTLASSSYNSVTPIGLAVGLGF
;
A
#
# COMPACT_ATOMS: atom_id res chain seq x y z
N MET A 1 17.26 10.91 -7.21
CA MET A 1 17.51 9.95 -6.13
C MET A 1 17.06 8.59 -6.62
N ASP A 2 17.85 7.56 -6.36
CA ASP A 2 17.63 6.22 -6.90
C ASP A 2 16.37 5.60 -6.25
N ARG A 3 15.40 5.20 -7.08
CA ARG A 3 14.07 4.68 -6.67
C ARG A 3 14.13 3.25 -6.08
N ALA A 4 15.34 2.69 -5.94
CA ALA A 4 15.57 1.36 -5.35
C ALA A 4 15.77 1.38 -3.82
N GLY A 5 15.73 2.56 -3.19
CA GLY A 5 15.68 2.67 -1.73
C GLY A 5 14.24 2.66 -1.25
N PHE A 6 13.78 1.53 -0.71
CA PHE A 6 12.50 1.48 0.00
C PHE A 6 12.42 2.62 1.02
N SER A 7 11.48 3.55 0.87
CA SER A 7 11.01 4.30 2.02
C SER A 7 9.89 3.47 2.64
N THR A 8 10.18 2.68 3.66
CA THR A 8 9.09 2.29 4.54
C THR A 8 8.72 3.53 5.32
N PHE A 9 7.47 3.97 5.20
CA PHE A 9 6.91 4.93 6.12
C PHE A 9 6.65 4.19 7.44
N GLU A 10 7.51 4.40 8.44
CA GLU A 10 7.33 3.79 9.76
C GLU A 10 6.34 4.62 10.59
N TRP A 11 5.12 4.09 10.76
CA TRP A 11 4.18 4.53 11.78
C TRP A 11 4.54 3.87 13.14
N PRO A 12 4.22 4.51 14.27
CA PRO A 12 4.98 4.41 15.51
C PRO A 12 4.73 3.08 16.22
N ALA A 13 5.48 2.05 15.86
CA ALA A 13 5.50 0.84 16.68
C ALA A 13 6.82 0.08 16.73
N LEU A 14 7.82 0.32 15.87
CA LEU A 14 8.89 -0.69 15.70
C LEU A 14 10.35 -0.20 15.65
N CYS A 15 10.66 0.99 16.15
CA CYS A 15 12.05 1.33 16.51
C CYS A 15 12.24 1.36 18.04
N PRO A 16 12.89 0.35 18.65
CA PRO A 16 13.33 0.43 20.04
C PRO A 16 14.43 1.49 20.17
N GLY A 17 14.08 2.73 20.55
CA GLY A 17 15.06 3.77 20.89
C GLY A 17 14.72 5.21 20.50
N SER A 18 13.68 5.47 19.69
CA SER A 18 13.26 6.84 19.38
C SER A 18 12.31 7.36 20.46
N ASN A 19 12.81 8.27 21.30
CA ASN A 19 12.05 8.89 22.40
C ASN A 19 11.10 10.01 21.90
N ARG A 20 10.47 9.83 20.73
CA ARG A 20 9.47 10.75 20.18
C ARG A 20 8.18 9.97 19.96
N GLY A 21 7.19 10.22 20.80
CA GLY A 21 5.91 9.54 20.75
C GLY A 21 5.17 9.76 19.44
N GLY A 22 4.53 8.71 18.93
CA GLY A 22 3.29 8.80 18.15
C GLY A 22 3.27 9.72 16.92
N GLY A 23 4.38 9.92 16.20
CA GLY A 23 4.52 11.01 15.22
C GLY A 23 4.31 10.64 13.75
N ASN A 24 3.70 11.54 12.98
CA ASN A 24 3.62 11.55 11.52
C ASN A 24 4.94 11.99 10.87
N ASP A 25 6.03 11.28 11.13
CA ASP A 25 7.35 11.66 10.62
C ASP A 25 7.73 10.85 9.38
N LEU A 26 8.38 11.53 8.43
CA LEU A 26 8.91 10.92 7.21
C LEU A 26 10.40 10.60 7.40
N TYR A 27 10.78 9.40 7.01
CA TYR A 27 12.15 8.90 7.03
C TYR A 27 12.52 8.32 5.66
N THR A 28 13.81 8.39 5.34
CA THR A 28 14.41 7.56 4.28
C THR A 28 15.16 6.41 4.91
N ILE A 29 15.14 5.24 4.27
CA ILE A 29 15.89 4.07 4.71
C ILE A 29 16.93 3.69 3.67
N ASN A 30 18.16 3.43 4.13
CA ASN A 30 19.18 2.82 3.31
C ASN A 30 18.91 1.31 3.22
N PRO A 31 18.55 0.76 2.05
CA PRO A 31 18.19 -0.65 1.93
C PRO A 31 19.38 -1.60 2.14
N ALA A 32 20.62 -1.12 2.01
CA ALA A 32 21.82 -1.93 2.19
C ALA A 32 22.21 -2.08 3.67
N THR A 33 21.90 -1.08 4.50
CA THR A 33 22.33 -1.05 5.90
C THR A 33 21.19 -1.07 6.90
N GLY A 34 19.97 -0.71 6.47
CA GLY A 34 18.82 -0.48 7.35
C GLY A 34 18.88 0.85 8.10
N ASP A 35 19.86 1.71 7.82
CA ASP A 35 19.96 3.01 8.48
C ASP A 35 18.80 3.92 8.08
N THR A 36 18.27 4.67 9.04
CA THR A 36 17.15 5.60 8.85
C THR A 36 17.63 7.05 9.01
N ASP A 37 17.22 7.91 8.08
CA ASP A 37 17.46 9.35 8.13
C ASP A 37 16.12 10.08 8.22
N TYR A 38 16.00 10.98 9.19
CA TYR A 38 14.83 11.84 9.34
C TYR A 38 14.77 12.85 8.20
N VAL A 39 13.60 12.98 7.57
CA VAL A 39 13.33 13.98 6.54
C VAL A 39 12.56 15.16 7.11
N SER A 40 11.35 14.91 7.61
CA SER A 40 10.39 15.96 7.94
C SER A 40 9.23 15.45 8.76
N HIS A 41 8.52 16.36 9.43
CA HIS A 41 7.21 16.07 10.02
C HIS A 41 6.10 16.35 9.01
N VAL A 42 5.18 15.39 8.85
CA VAL A 42 3.98 15.54 8.01
C VAL A 42 2.86 16.17 8.86
N PRO A 43 2.38 17.37 8.51
CA PRO A 43 1.44 18.12 9.35
C PRO A 43 -0.01 17.59 9.28
N VAL A 44 -0.25 16.52 8.51
CA VAL A 44 -1.54 15.84 8.37
C VAL A 44 -1.43 14.47 9.03
N ILE A 45 -2.39 14.17 9.89
CA ILE A 45 -2.49 12.86 10.56
C ILE A 45 -2.96 11.82 9.55
N VAL A 46 -2.22 10.72 9.46
CA VAL A 46 -2.72 9.52 8.79
C VAL A 46 -3.63 8.78 9.76
N ASP A 47 -4.88 8.60 9.36
CA ASP A 47 -5.96 8.17 10.25
C ASP A 47 -6.15 6.65 10.31
N SER A 48 -5.06 5.90 10.16
CA SER A 48 -5.02 4.45 10.20
C SER A 48 -3.68 3.95 10.73
N ASP A 49 -3.72 2.85 11.48
CA ASP A 49 -2.53 2.11 11.90
C ASP A 49 -1.96 1.22 10.78
N ASP A 50 -2.74 1.01 9.70
CA ASP A 50 -2.39 0.17 8.53
C ASP A 50 -2.78 0.91 7.24
N PRO A 51 -2.14 2.05 6.92
CA PRO A 51 -2.43 2.78 5.68
C PRO A 51 -1.77 2.09 4.47
N GLY A 52 -2.44 2.14 3.33
CA GLY A 52 -1.81 1.81 2.05
C GLY A 52 -1.00 2.99 1.55
N PHE A 53 0.22 2.76 1.05
CA PHE A 53 1.00 3.81 0.43
C PHE A 53 1.90 3.29 -0.69
N ASP A 54 2.21 4.15 -1.66
CA ASP A 54 3.22 3.93 -2.69
C ASP A 54 3.62 5.26 -3.36
N PHE A 55 4.75 5.30 -4.04
CA PHE A 55 5.17 6.45 -4.83
C PHE A 55 4.46 6.50 -6.18
N ASP A 56 3.87 7.64 -6.49
CA ASP A 56 3.41 7.94 -7.84
C ASP A 56 4.64 8.13 -8.75
N PRO A 57 4.89 7.23 -9.73
CA PRO A 57 6.09 7.31 -10.56
C PRO A 57 6.10 8.51 -11.51
N ILE A 58 4.94 9.15 -11.73
CA ILE A 58 4.76 10.34 -12.59
C ILE A 58 5.01 11.62 -11.79
N THR A 59 4.39 11.74 -10.62
CA THR A 59 4.45 12.99 -9.83
C THR A 59 5.55 12.99 -8.77
N ASP A 60 6.19 11.84 -8.52
CA ASP A 60 7.22 11.65 -7.49
C ASP A 60 6.70 11.97 -6.07
N ARG A 61 5.39 11.81 -5.86
CA ARG A 61 4.74 12.01 -4.56
C ARG A 61 4.37 10.69 -3.94
N LEU A 62 4.49 10.61 -2.62
CA LEU A 62 3.97 9.51 -1.83
C LEU A 62 2.44 9.62 -1.77
N ARG A 63 1.74 8.63 -2.30
CA ARG A 63 0.30 8.46 -2.12
C ARG A 63 0.07 7.72 -0.82
N VAL A 64 -0.87 8.20 0.00
CA VAL A 64 -1.32 7.51 1.21
C VAL A 64 -2.84 7.39 1.18
N VAL A 65 -3.35 6.20 1.45
CA VAL A 65 -4.78 5.88 1.54
C VAL A 65 -5.05 5.09 2.82
N SER A 66 -6.27 5.17 3.35
CA SER A 66 -6.61 4.51 4.60
C SER A 66 -7.97 3.84 4.58
N SER A 67 -8.23 3.02 5.61
CA SER A 67 -9.47 2.26 5.73
C SER A 67 -10.70 3.12 5.98
N SER A 68 -10.52 4.33 6.54
CA SER A 68 -11.57 5.34 6.76
C SER A 68 -11.87 6.17 5.49
N GLY A 69 -11.14 5.95 4.39
CA GLY A 69 -11.33 6.65 3.13
C GLY A 69 -10.45 7.89 2.96
N GLN A 70 -9.42 8.08 3.78
CA GLN A 70 -8.44 9.15 3.59
C GLN A 70 -7.66 8.94 2.30
N ASN A 71 -7.28 10.05 1.65
CA ASN A 71 -6.48 10.07 0.45
C ASN A 71 -5.55 11.29 0.49
N LEU A 72 -4.25 11.07 0.62
CA LEU A 72 -3.22 12.11 0.73
C LEU A 72 -2.17 11.96 -0.37
N SER A 73 -1.63 13.08 -0.83
CA SER A 73 -0.35 13.12 -1.54
C SER A 73 0.68 13.89 -0.73
N ILE A 74 1.85 13.30 -0.51
CA ILE A 74 2.91 13.86 0.32
C ILE A 74 4.15 14.03 -0.55
N ASN A 75 4.78 15.20 -0.49
CA ASN A 75 6.09 15.38 -1.10
C ASN A 75 7.15 14.68 -0.23
N PRO A 76 7.85 13.67 -0.74
CA PRO A 76 8.79 12.90 0.05
C PRO A 76 10.07 13.67 0.42
N SER A 77 10.34 14.83 -0.18
CA SER A 77 11.54 15.62 0.14
C SER A 77 11.38 16.54 1.34
N ASP A 78 10.14 16.93 1.68
CA ASP A 78 9.87 17.96 2.69
C ASP A 78 8.61 17.71 3.55
N GLY A 79 7.88 16.62 3.29
CA GLY A 79 6.70 16.23 4.07
C GLY A 79 5.46 17.09 3.80
N THR A 80 5.50 18.00 2.83
CA THR A 80 4.32 18.81 2.47
C THR A 80 3.20 17.90 1.95
N ALA A 81 2.08 17.89 2.68
CA ALA A 81 0.94 17.05 2.40
C ALA A 81 -0.20 17.82 1.75
N THR A 82 -0.90 17.17 0.82
CA THR A 82 -2.15 17.62 0.23
C THR A 82 -3.23 16.60 0.58
N VAL A 83 -4.32 17.06 1.19
CA VAL A 83 -5.53 16.26 1.38
C VAL A 83 -6.31 16.29 0.08
N GLU A 84 -6.41 15.15 -0.59
CA GLU A 84 -7.16 15.01 -1.83
C GLU A 84 -8.64 14.74 -1.58
N ARG A 85 -9.42 14.49 -2.64
CA ARG A 85 -10.79 14.01 -2.48
C ARG A 85 -10.81 12.63 -1.82
N PRO A 86 -11.72 12.41 -0.84
CA PRO A 86 -11.84 11.12 -0.15
C PRO A 86 -12.13 9.96 -1.11
N LEU A 87 -11.75 8.76 -0.69
CA LEU A 87 -12.04 7.54 -1.44
C LEU A 87 -13.54 7.37 -1.66
N THR A 88 -13.93 7.07 -2.90
CA THR A 88 -15.32 6.95 -3.32
C THR A 88 -15.51 5.68 -4.19
N PRO A 89 -16.37 4.73 -3.81
CA PRO A 89 -17.24 4.78 -2.64
C PRO A 89 -16.48 4.70 -1.32
N PRO A 90 -17.03 5.26 -0.22
CA PRO A 90 -16.42 5.19 1.10
C PRO A 90 -16.52 3.77 1.70
N ASP A 91 -15.89 3.57 2.85
CA ASP A 91 -16.04 2.37 3.70
C ASP A 91 -15.64 1.05 3.05
N LEU A 92 -14.79 1.08 2.02
CA LEU A 92 -14.22 -0.12 1.39
C LEU A 92 -13.04 -0.72 2.16
N GLY A 93 -12.65 -0.12 3.29
CA GLY A 93 -11.58 -0.62 4.16
C GLY A 93 -10.27 -0.79 3.40
N ILE A 94 -9.85 0.22 2.64
CA ILE A 94 -8.61 0.20 1.85
C ILE A 94 -7.39 0.16 2.78
N TYR A 95 -6.41 -0.71 2.49
CA TYR A 95 -5.24 -0.93 3.35
C TYR A 95 -3.92 -1.15 2.59
N THR A 96 -3.94 -1.17 1.25
CA THR A 96 -2.73 -1.23 0.43
C THR A 96 -2.86 -0.32 -0.78
N ALA A 97 -1.72 0.09 -1.33
CA ALA A 97 -1.61 0.86 -2.57
C ALA A 97 -0.37 0.38 -3.32
N ALA A 98 -0.46 0.28 -4.65
CA ALA A 98 0.69 0.02 -5.52
C ALA A 98 0.44 0.60 -6.92
N TYR A 99 1.43 1.28 -7.48
CA TYR A 99 1.39 1.81 -8.84
C TYR A 99 1.95 0.81 -9.85
N SER A 100 1.28 0.69 -11.00
CA SER A 100 1.86 0.07 -12.18
C SER A 100 2.88 0.99 -12.85
N ASN A 101 3.73 0.42 -13.71
CA ASN A 101 4.81 1.11 -14.40
C ASN A 101 5.68 1.93 -13.44
N ASN A 102 6.01 1.38 -12.28
CA ASN A 102 6.73 2.07 -11.22
C ASN A 102 8.24 2.21 -11.56
N PHE A 103 8.54 2.96 -12.61
CA PHE A 103 9.89 3.26 -13.09
C PHE A 103 10.02 4.73 -13.52
N THR A 104 11.25 5.24 -13.47
CA THR A 104 11.55 6.65 -13.76
C THR A 104 11.20 7.01 -15.19
N GLY A 105 10.43 8.10 -15.34
CA GLY A 105 10.06 8.64 -16.65
C GLY A 105 8.93 7.88 -17.35
N THR A 106 8.19 7.03 -16.64
CA THR A 106 6.98 6.42 -17.20
C THR A 106 5.98 7.50 -17.68
N PRO A 107 5.37 7.37 -18.87
CA PRO A 107 4.34 8.29 -19.33
C PRO A 107 2.96 8.00 -18.70
N THR A 108 2.75 6.78 -18.17
CA THR A 108 1.47 6.34 -17.61
C THR A 108 1.66 5.42 -16.43
N SER A 109 0.78 5.51 -15.45
CA SER A 109 0.70 4.60 -14.30
C SER A 109 -0.76 4.47 -13.89
N THR A 110 -1.08 3.35 -13.25
CA THR A 110 -2.38 3.09 -12.65
C THR A 110 -2.17 2.77 -11.18
N LEU A 111 -2.90 3.46 -10.30
CA LEU A 111 -2.92 3.12 -8.89
C LEU A 111 -3.90 1.98 -8.64
N TYR A 112 -3.41 0.91 -8.03
CA TYR A 112 -4.21 -0.20 -7.54
C TYR A 112 -4.23 -0.21 -6.02
N VAL A 113 -5.39 -0.51 -5.44
CA VAL A 113 -5.58 -0.61 -3.99
C VAL A 113 -6.39 -1.86 -3.65
N MET A 114 -6.14 -2.45 -2.49
CA MET A 114 -6.97 -3.56 -1.98
C MET A 114 -7.84 -3.10 -0.82
N GLY A 115 -9.12 -3.48 -0.89
CA GLY A 115 -10.13 -3.23 0.13
C GLY A 115 -10.61 -4.49 0.84
N ARG A 116 -11.19 -4.28 2.02
CA ARG A 116 -11.85 -5.29 2.85
C ARG A 116 -13.33 -4.95 2.88
N VAL A 117 -14.11 -5.48 1.96
CA VAL A 117 -15.55 -5.22 1.96
C VAL A 117 -16.19 -6.09 3.03
N SER A 118 -16.62 -5.46 4.12
CA SER A 118 -17.54 -6.11 5.06
C SER A 118 -18.86 -6.34 4.32
N GLY A 119 -19.27 -7.59 4.12
CA GLY A 119 -20.55 -7.88 3.48
C GLY A 119 -21.69 -7.19 4.25
N SER A 120 -22.50 -6.37 3.57
CA SER A 120 -23.54 -5.54 4.21
C SER A 120 -24.71 -6.32 4.86
N GLN A 121 -24.68 -7.66 4.92
CA GLN A 121 -25.70 -8.45 5.62
C GLN A 121 -25.10 -9.70 6.27
N GLY A 122 -24.76 -9.58 7.55
CA GLY A 122 -25.07 -10.58 8.58
C GLY A 122 -24.36 -11.94 8.58
N ASN A 123 -23.68 -12.40 7.53
CA ASN A 123 -23.00 -13.71 7.51
C ASN A 123 -21.96 -13.94 6.39
N PHE A 124 -21.62 -12.94 5.55
CA PHE A 124 -20.59 -13.12 4.52
C PHE A 124 -19.18 -12.86 5.11
N PRO A 125 -18.18 -13.73 4.85
CA PRO A 125 -16.81 -13.44 5.23
C PRO A 125 -16.33 -12.16 4.53
N THR A 126 -15.50 -11.35 5.20
CA THR A 126 -14.79 -10.23 4.59
C THR A 126 -14.14 -10.69 3.28
N VAL A 127 -14.52 -10.09 2.15
CA VAL A 127 -13.92 -10.42 0.85
C VAL A 127 -12.86 -9.37 0.55
N GLY A 128 -11.66 -9.84 0.20
CA GLY A 128 -10.64 -8.97 -0.37
C GLY A 128 -11.00 -8.63 -1.81
N THR A 129 -10.93 -7.35 -2.17
CA THR A 129 -11.25 -6.88 -3.52
C THR A 129 -10.16 -5.92 -4.01
N LEU A 130 -9.75 -6.08 -5.26
CA LEU A 130 -8.85 -5.15 -5.95
C LEU A 130 -9.65 -4.04 -6.64
N TYR A 131 -9.18 -2.81 -6.48
CA TYR A 131 -9.72 -1.61 -7.13
C TYR A 131 -8.61 -0.86 -7.86
N GLN A 132 -8.98 -0.14 -8.91
CA GLN A 132 -8.18 0.94 -9.46
C GLN A 132 -8.65 2.27 -8.86
N GLN A 133 -7.73 3.14 -8.49
CA GLN A 133 -8.06 4.52 -8.12
C GLN A 133 -7.76 5.45 -9.30
N MET A 134 -8.80 5.96 -9.95
CA MET A 134 -8.65 6.70 -11.19
C MET A 134 -9.70 7.82 -11.34
N PRO A 135 -9.28 9.11 -11.40
CA PRO A 135 -7.93 9.61 -11.10
C PRO A 135 -7.55 9.47 -9.61
N PRO A 136 -6.25 9.30 -9.26
CA PRO A 136 -5.81 9.21 -7.86
C PRO A 136 -6.25 10.38 -6.98
N GLN A 137 -6.14 11.62 -7.47
CA GLN A 137 -6.52 12.83 -6.72
C GLN A 137 -8.03 12.94 -6.49
N GLU A 138 -8.84 12.26 -7.31
CA GLU A 138 -10.29 12.28 -7.20
C GLU A 138 -10.83 11.19 -6.25
N GLY A 139 -9.98 10.28 -5.77
CA GLY A 139 -10.36 9.21 -4.85
C GLY A 139 -11.32 8.17 -5.44
N THR A 140 -11.63 8.23 -6.74
CA THR A 140 -12.63 7.36 -7.36
C THR A 140 -12.08 5.95 -7.52
N LEU A 141 -12.74 4.99 -6.87
CA LEU A 141 -12.40 3.57 -6.87
C LEU A 141 -13.28 2.81 -7.86
N VAL A 142 -12.64 2.24 -8.87
CA VAL A 142 -13.25 1.37 -9.87
C VAL A 142 -12.90 -0.06 -9.52
N ARG A 143 -13.92 -0.88 -9.26
CA ARG A 143 -13.72 -2.28 -8.89
C ARG A 143 -13.12 -3.08 -10.05
N VAL A 144 -12.06 -3.83 -9.78
CA VAL A 144 -11.45 -4.79 -10.72
C VAL A 144 -12.04 -6.18 -10.51
N GLY A 145 -11.94 -6.71 -9.29
CA GLY A 145 -12.46 -8.04 -8.97
C GLY A 145 -12.05 -8.52 -7.58
N ASP A 146 -12.64 -9.63 -7.15
CA ASP A 146 -12.31 -10.24 -5.86
C ASP A 146 -11.00 -11.02 -5.96
N LEU A 147 -10.27 -11.06 -4.84
CA LEU A 147 -8.99 -11.78 -4.76
C LEU A 147 -9.16 -13.29 -4.97
N GLY A 148 -10.37 -13.84 -4.81
CA GLY A 148 -10.64 -15.27 -5.03
C GLY A 148 -10.16 -16.18 -3.89
N ILE A 149 -9.77 -15.60 -2.76
CA ILE A 149 -9.42 -16.31 -1.52
C ILE A 149 -10.29 -15.84 -0.34
N PRO A 150 -10.55 -16.68 0.67
CA PRO A 150 -11.35 -16.30 1.84
C PRO A 150 -10.67 -15.23 2.72
N ALA A 151 -11.47 -14.38 3.36
CA ALA A 151 -11.17 -13.59 4.55
C ALA A 151 -9.72 -13.07 4.67
N VAL A 152 -9.40 -12.05 3.88
CA VAL A 152 -8.13 -11.33 4.00
C VAL A 152 -8.21 -10.34 5.17
N LEU A 153 -7.45 -10.60 6.21
CA LEU A 153 -7.43 -9.81 7.44
C LEU A 153 -6.41 -8.68 7.39
N THR A 154 -5.26 -8.90 6.75
CA THR A 154 -4.19 -7.92 6.55
C THR A 154 -3.35 -8.32 5.35
N GLY A 155 -2.55 -7.40 4.82
CA GLY A 155 -1.60 -7.72 3.78
C GLY A 155 -0.83 -6.53 3.26
N SER A 156 0.18 -6.81 2.44
CA SER A 156 0.96 -5.82 1.71
C SER A 156 0.98 -6.23 0.24
N PHE A 157 1.00 -5.25 -0.66
CA PHE A 157 0.88 -5.43 -2.09
C PHE A 157 1.85 -4.49 -2.78
N ASP A 158 2.56 -5.00 -3.79
CA ASP A 158 3.46 -4.20 -4.62
C ASP A 158 3.44 -4.73 -6.07
N ILE A 159 3.80 -3.88 -7.01
CA ILE A 159 3.85 -4.17 -8.44
C ILE A 159 5.26 -3.92 -8.94
N GLY A 160 5.89 -4.95 -9.52
CA GLY A 160 7.24 -4.80 -10.07
C GLY A 160 7.29 -3.72 -11.17
N GLY A 161 8.22 -2.78 -11.03
CA GLY A 161 8.25 -1.52 -11.79
C GLY A 161 8.06 -1.67 -13.30
N THR A 162 8.94 -2.41 -13.99
CA THR A 162 8.90 -2.66 -15.44
C THR A 162 8.07 -3.88 -15.80
N THR A 163 8.10 -4.91 -14.95
CA THR A 163 7.43 -6.20 -15.21
C THR A 163 5.91 -6.12 -15.08
N ASN A 164 5.39 -5.12 -14.37
CA ASN A 164 3.98 -4.96 -14.02
C ASN A 164 3.37 -6.21 -13.37
N THR A 165 4.20 -7.05 -12.74
CA THR A 165 3.73 -8.23 -12.04
C THR A 165 3.38 -7.84 -10.61
N GLY A 166 2.10 -7.98 -10.26
CA GLY A 166 1.62 -7.75 -8.91
C GLY A 166 1.95 -8.92 -7.99
N TYR A 167 2.43 -8.62 -6.79
CA TYR A 167 2.64 -9.58 -5.71
C TYR A 167 2.04 -9.07 -4.42
N ALA A 168 1.41 -9.95 -3.65
CA ALA A 168 0.86 -9.61 -2.36
C ALA A 168 1.21 -10.66 -1.31
N ILE A 169 1.55 -10.22 -0.10
CA ILE A 169 1.49 -11.08 1.07
C ILE A 169 0.13 -10.85 1.71
N LEU A 170 -0.70 -11.89 1.76
CA LEU A 170 -2.05 -11.80 2.30
C LEU A 170 -2.20 -12.77 3.48
N ASN A 171 -2.75 -12.28 4.59
CA ASN A 171 -3.12 -13.11 5.73
C ASN A 171 -4.58 -13.54 5.62
N ALA A 172 -4.79 -14.84 5.38
CA ALA A 172 -6.12 -15.44 5.37
C ALA A 172 -6.29 -16.34 6.60
N ALA A 173 -7.17 -15.94 7.52
CA ALA A 173 -7.47 -16.67 8.75
C ALA A 173 -6.22 -17.10 9.55
N GLY A 174 -5.23 -16.20 9.70
CA GLY A 174 -4.00 -16.46 10.45
C GLY A 174 -2.87 -17.10 9.63
N ASN A 175 -3.08 -17.40 8.35
CA ASN A 175 -2.05 -17.93 7.45
C ASN A 175 -1.64 -16.87 6.44
N SER A 176 -0.43 -16.34 6.59
CA SER A 176 0.19 -15.43 5.62
C SER A 176 0.79 -16.25 4.48
N ALA A 177 0.57 -15.85 3.22
CA ALA A 177 1.26 -16.44 2.08
C ALA A 177 1.55 -15.40 1.00
N LEU A 178 2.54 -15.67 0.15
CA LEU A 178 2.83 -14.85 -1.02
C LEU A 178 1.95 -15.30 -2.18
N TYR A 179 1.31 -14.32 -2.81
CA TYR A 179 0.48 -14.50 -3.98
C TYR A 179 0.98 -13.64 -5.12
N LYS A 180 0.79 -14.13 -6.35
CA LYS A 180 0.79 -13.30 -7.55
C LYS A 180 -0.63 -12.78 -7.76
N VAL A 181 -0.74 -11.50 -8.12
CA VAL A 181 -2.00 -10.79 -8.35
C VAL A 181 -2.18 -10.55 -9.84
N ASP A 182 -3.34 -10.93 -10.37
CA ASP A 182 -3.76 -10.54 -11.71
C ASP A 182 -4.43 -9.16 -11.66
N LEU A 183 -3.75 -8.15 -12.23
CA LEU A 183 -4.22 -6.76 -12.22
C LEU A 183 -5.45 -6.50 -13.11
N ALA A 184 -5.80 -7.44 -14.00
CA ALA A 184 -6.96 -7.32 -14.87
C ALA A 184 -8.22 -7.94 -14.24
N THR A 185 -8.06 -9.01 -13.46
CA THR A 185 -9.20 -9.74 -12.87
C THR A 185 -9.32 -9.59 -11.36
N GLY A 186 -8.26 -9.11 -10.69
CA GLY A 186 -8.16 -9.06 -9.24
C GLY A 186 -7.81 -10.39 -8.59
N GLN A 187 -7.84 -11.51 -9.32
CA GLN A 187 -7.62 -12.84 -8.74
C GLN A 187 -6.17 -13.02 -8.27
N VAL A 188 -6.01 -13.77 -7.19
CA VAL A 188 -4.69 -14.13 -6.67
C VAL A 188 -4.39 -15.61 -6.82
N THR A 189 -3.14 -15.93 -7.12
CA THR A 189 -2.63 -17.30 -7.21
C THR A 189 -1.45 -17.48 -6.27
N LEU A 190 -1.40 -18.59 -5.53
CA LEU A 190 -0.32 -18.87 -4.59
C LEU A 190 1.04 -18.92 -5.31
N ALA A 191 1.99 -18.11 -4.86
CA ALA A 191 3.33 -18.01 -5.42
C ALA A 191 4.40 -18.74 -4.58
N SER A 192 4.21 -18.82 -3.25
CA SER A 192 5.06 -19.62 -2.35
C SER A 192 4.26 -20.22 -1.20
N SER A 193 4.83 -21.19 -0.48
CA SER A 193 4.22 -21.77 0.72
C SER A 193 3.99 -20.73 1.82
N SER A 194 3.01 -21.00 2.69
CA SER A 194 2.63 -20.13 3.80
C SER A 194 3.79 -19.80 4.74
N TYR A 195 3.87 -18.53 5.15
CA TYR A 195 4.70 -18.03 6.24
C TYR A 195 3.99 -18.32 7.56
N ASN A 196 4.04 -19.57 8.00
CA ASN A 196 3.51 -19.92 9.31
C ASN A 196 4.38 -19.25 10.40
N SER A 197 3.75 -18.61 11.38
CA SER A 197 4.40 -17.97 12.54
C SER A 197 5.11 -16.63 12.30
N VAL A 198 4.96 -16.01 11.13
CA VAL A 198 5.38 -14.61 10.89
C VAL A 198 4.22 -13.85 10.25
N THR A 199 3.95 -12.64 10.73
CA THR A 199 3.06 -11.68 10.06
C THR A 199 3.94 -10.63 9.40
N PRO A 200 4.24 -10.76 8.10
CA PRO A 200 4.99 -9.73 7.40
C PRO A 200 4.21 -8.41 7.46
N ILE A 201 4.90 -7.33 7.81
CA ILE A 201 4.32 -5.98 7.92
C ILE A 201 4.55 -5.16 6.64
N GLY A 202 5.26 -5.72 5.65
CA GLY A 202 5.54 -5.09 4.37
C GLY A 202 6.06 -6.09 3.36
N LEU A 203 5.79 -5.80 2.09
CA LEU A 203 6.33 -6.44 0.91
C LEU A 203 6.77 -5.32 -0.01
N ALA A 204 7.90 -5.51 -0.66
CA ALA A 204 8.25 -4.65 -1.76
C ALA A 204 9.06 -5.42 -2.81
N VAL A 205 8.81 -5.11 -4.08
CA VAL A 205 9.29 -5.84 -5.25
C VAL A 205 10.15 -4.86 -6.05
N GLY A 206 11.38 -5.30 -6.37
CA GLY A 206 12.30 -4.47 -7.14
C GLY A 206 11.75 -4.12 -8.53
N LEU A 207 12.50 -3.25 -9.22
CA LEU A 207 12.11 -2.69 -10.51
C LEU A 207 11.75 -3.75 -11.57
N GLY A 208 12.19 -4.99 -11.42
CA GLY A 208 12.15 -5.96 -12.51
C GLY A 208 13.18 -5.52 -13.55
N PHE A 209 14.15 -6.39 -13.81
CA PHE A 209 15.28 -6.14 -14.70
C PHE A 209 14.88 -5.58 -16.07
#